data_AF-A0A2H0C6M2-F1
#
_entry.id   AF-A0A2H0C6M2-F1
#
_cell.length_a   1.000
_cell.length_b   1.000
_cell.length_c   1.000
_cell.angle_alpha   90.00
_cell.angle_beta   90.00
_cell.angle_gamma   90.00
#
_symmetry.space_group_name_H-M   'P 1'
#
loop_
_entity.id
_entity.type
_entity.pdbx_description
1 polymer ?
#
loop_
_entity_poly.entity_id
_entity_poly.type
_entity_poly.pdbx_seq_one_letter_code
_entity_poly.pdbx_strand_id
1 'polypeptide(L)'
;MKTLIDRYYRYIRPLRPLYGWALDAKRKVRCQKRTEEWKEKGFRGAKLDICGGRNPWKPDEFLNVDIVDLPQVDLIFDIRERFPIDDNVIVEIFSAATLEHFRELDNLHILR
;
A
#
# COMPACT_ATOMS: atom_id res chain seq x y z
N MET A 1 14.88 17.42 1.69
CA MET A 1 16.11 17.60 0.87
C MET A 1 15.98 16.74 -0.38
N LYS A 2 16.15 17.30 -1.59
CA LYS A 2 16.14 16.50 -2.83
C LYS A 2 17.41 15.64 -2.87
N THR A 3 17.23 14.33 -2.97
CA THR A 3 18.32 13.36 -3.09
C THR A 3 19.04 13.52 -4.43
N LEU A 4 20.22 12.91 -4.59
CA LEU A 4 20.95 12.89 -5.85
C LEU A 4 20.09 12.29 -6.97
N ILE A 5 19.31 11.25 -6.65
CA ILE A 5 18.38 10.59 -7.56
C ILE A 5 17.25 11.55 -8.00
N ASP A 6 16.71 12.38 -7.09
CA ASP A 6 15.64 13.34 -7.44
C ASP A 6 16.10 14.38 -8.48
N ARG A 7 17.39 14.75 -8.48
CA ARG A 7 17.97 15.65 -9.49
C ARG A 7 18.03 15.00 -10.86
N TYR A 8 18.34 13.71 -10.93
CA TYR A 8 18.42 12.96 -12.19
C TYR A 8 17.09 12.35 -12.62
N TYR A 9 16.08 12.34 -11.74
CA TYR A 9 14.79 11.70 -11.99
C TYR A 9 14.14 12.15 -13.30
N ARG A 10 14.24 13.46 -13.62
CA ARG A 10 13.71 14.02 -14.88
C ARG A 10 14.34 13.40 -16.13
N TYR A 11 15.62 13.04 -16.08
CA TYR A 11 16.36 12.47 -17.22
C TYR A 11 16.16 10.96 -17.34
N ILE A 12 16.00 10.26 -16.22
CA ILE A 12 15.77 8.80 -16.23
C ILE A 12 14.30 8.43 -16.46
N ARG A 13 13.34 9.28 -16.08
CA ARG A 13 11.91 8.98 -16.21
C ARG A 13 11.47 8.60 -17.64
N PRO A 14 11.94 9.25 -18.73
CA PRO A 14 11.62 8.83 -20.10
C PRO A 14 12.11 7.42 -20.43
N LEU A 15 13.16 6.94 -19.77
CA LEU A 15 13.71 5.60 -19.95
C LEU A 15 12.96 4.53 -19.16
N ARG A 16 11.89 4.88 -18.41
CA ARG A 16 11.09 3.93 -17.63
C ARG A 16 10.61 2.71 -18.42
N PRO A 17 10.28 2.78 -19.73
CA PRO A 17 9.96 1.57 -20.50
C PRO A 17 11.09 0.53 -20.52
N LEU A 18 12.35 0.95 -20.39
CA LEU A 18 13.52 0.06 -20.42
C LEU A 18 13.79 -0.63 -19.08
N TYR A 19 13.55 0.05 -17.96
CA TYR A 19 13.94 -0.43 -16.62
C TYR A 19 12.78 -0.59 -15.63
N GLY A 20 11.59 -0.10 -15.96
CA GLY A 20 10.45 -0.02 -15.06
C GLY A 20 10.03 -1.38 -14.52
N TRP A 21 10.03 -2.40 -15.38
CA TRP A 21 9.71 -3.78 -15.01
C TRP A 21 10.62 -4.31 -13.89
N ALA A 22 11.93 -4.01 -13.95
CA ALA A 22 12.90 -4.48 -12.97
C ALA A 22 12.72 -3.74 -11.63
N LEU A 23 12.45 -2.44 -11.68
CA LEU A 23 12.15 -1.65 -10.48
C LEU A 23 10.85 -2.14 -9.81
N ASP A 24 9.82 -2.40 -10.61
CA ASP A 24 8.52 -2.87 -10.13
C ASP A 24 8.63 -4.29 -9.56
N ALA A 25 9.37 -5.20 -10.19
CA ALA A 25 9.65 -6.53 -9.65
C ALA A 25 10.38 -6.46 -8.29
N LYS A 26 11.42 -5.61 -8.19
CA LYS A 26 12.16 -5.40 -6.94
C LYS A 26 11.25 -4.87 -5.82
N ARG A 27 10.35 -3.94 -6.13
CA ARG A 27 9.39 -3.39 -5.17
C ARG A 27 8.39 -4.46 -4.72
N LYS A 28 7.88 -5.25 -5.65
CA LYS A 28 6.93 -6.33 -5.35
C LYS A 28 7.53 -7.37 -4.40
N VAL A 29 8.75 -7.83 -4.66
CA VAL A 29 9.48 -8.76 -3.77
C VAL A 29 9.64 -8.17 -2.36
N ARG A 30 10.01 -6.89 -2.26
CA ARG A 30 10.13 -6.22 -0.96
C ARG A 30 8.80 -6.17 -0.20
N CYS A 31 7.72 -5.81 -0.88
CA CYS A 31 6.38 -5.73 -0.30
C CYS A 31 5.88 -7.12 0.15
N GLN A 32 6.10 -8.17 -0.67
CA GLN A 32 5.78 -9.55 -0.31
C GLN A 32 6.52 -9.99 0.96
N LYS A 33 7.83 -9.78 1.02
CA LYS A 33 8.63 -10.10 2.21
C LYS A 33 8.13 -9.36 3.45
N ARG A 34 7.86 -8.06 3.31
CA ARG A 34 7.33 -7.25 4.42
C ARG A 34 5.99 -7.77 4.91
N THR A 35 5.10 -8.14 4.00
CA THR A 35 3.81 -8.75 4.33
C THR A 35 3.98 -10.07 5.08
N GLU A 36 4.90 -10.93 4.65
CA GLU A 36 5.21 -12.19 5.35
C GLU A 36 5.73 -11.93 6.78
N GLU A 37 6.67 -11.00 6.94
CA GLU A 37 7.20 -10.60 8.26
C GLU A 37 6.10 -10.10 9.21
N TRP A 38 5.07 -9.44 8.69
CA TRP A 38 3.92 -9.00 9.49
C TRP A 38 2.90 -10.10 9.73
N LYS A 39 2.68 -11.00 8.77
CA LYS A 39 1.84 -12.19 8.94
C LYS A 39 2.35 -13.07 10.06
N GLU A 40 3.67 -13.28 10.15
CA GLU A 40 4.30 -14.04 11.25
C GLU A 40 4.04 -13.42 12.63
N LYS A 41 3.90 -12.09 12.70
CA LYS A 41 3.55 -11.35 13.92
C LYS A 41 2.05 -11.27 14.17
N GLY A 42 1.23 -11.91 13.33
CA GLY A 42 -0.22 -11.77 13.33
C GLY A 42 -0.68 -10.33 13.15
N PHE A 43 0.09 -9.50 12.43
CA PHE A 43 -0.13 -8.05 12.23
C PHE A 43 -0.23 -7.19 13.49
N ARG A 44 0.13 -7.73 14.67
CA ARG A 44 0.01 -7.00 15.93
C ARG A 44 0.89 -5.75 15.94
N GLY A 45 0.27 -4.58 16.05
CA GLY A 45 1.00 -3.32 16.01
C GLY A 45 1.25 -2.75 14.61
N ALA A 46 0.71 -3.39 13.56
CA ALA A 46 0.84 -2.87 12.20
C ALA A 46 0.02 -1.58 12.01
N LYS A 47 0.51 -0.74 11.10
CA LYS A 47 -0.20 0.45 10.61
C LYS A 47 -0.55 0.25 9.15
N LEU A 48 -1.77 0.60 8.75
CA LEU A 48 -2.27 0.37 7.40
C LEU A 48 -2.56 1.69 6.68
N ASP A 49 -2.12 1.79 5.45
CA ASP A 49 -2.50 2.82 4.49
C ASP A 49 -3.47 2.18 3.49
N ILE A 50 -4.74 2.51 3.62
CA ILE A 50 -5.83 1.94 2.83
C ILE A 50 -5.99 2.74 1.54
N CYS A 51 -5.99 2.02 0.41
CA CYS A 51 -6.05 2.54 -0.95
C CYS A 51 -4.87 3.45 -1.32
N GLY A 52 -3.67 3.16 -0.80
CA GLY A 52 -2.46 3.92 -1.11
C GLY A 52 -1.94 3.70 -2.54
N GLY A 53 -2.31 2.58 -3.17
CA GLY A 53 -2.04 2.28 -4.58
C GLY A 53 -0.59 2.50 -5.00
N ARG A 54 -0.36 3.47 -5.90
CA ARG A 54 0.99 3.80 -6.42
C ARG A 54 1.77 4.79 -5.54
N ASN A 55 1.09 5.53 -4.67
CA ASN A 55 1.64 6.63 -3.88
C ASN A 55 1.27 6.45 -2.40
N PRO A 56 1.77 5.39 -1.75
CA PRO A 56 1.46 5.13 -0.36
C PRO A 56 1.90 6.26 0.57
N TRP A 57 1.09 6.51 1.60
CA TRP A 57 1.40 7.40 2.69
C TRP A 57 2.47 6.79 3.58
N LYS A 58 3.59 7.49 3.75
CA LYS A 58 4.72 7.07 4.61
C LYS A 58 5.05 5.57 4.46
N PRO A 59 5.54 5.14 3.28
CA PRO A 59 5.70 3.73 2.95
C PRO A 59 6.69 2.97 3.84
N ASP A 60 7.51 3.64 4.64
CA ASP A 60 8.42 2.99 5.60
C ASP A 60 7.74 2.75 6.97
N GLU A 61 6.61 3.41 7.25
CA GLU A 61 5.84 3.31 8.50
C GLU A 61 4.53 2.49 8.32
N PHE A 62 3.88 2.59 7.16
CA PHE A 62 2.57 1.97 6.89
C PHE A 62 2.67 0.85 5.84
N LEU A 63 1.85 -0.18 6.01
CA LEU A 63 1.58 -1.20 4.99
C LEU A 63 0.53 -0.68 4.02
N ASN A 64 0.88 -0.63 2.74
CA ASN A 64 -0.01 -0.20 1.69
C ASN A 64 -0.97 -1.34 1.34
N VAL A 65 -2.26 -1.07 1.46
CA VAL A 65 -3.35 -2.00 1.18
C VAL A 65 -4.14 -1.47 0.00
N ASP A 66 -4.35 -2.28 -1.02
CA ASP A 66 -5.14 -1.88 -2.18
C ASP A 66 -5.81 -3.10 -2.82
N ILE A 67 -6.91 -2.90 -3.54
CA ILE A 67 -7.56 -3.97 -4.30
C ILE A 67 -6.76 -4.33 -5.57
N VAL A 68 -5.98 -3.38 -6.09
CA VAL A 68 -5.17 -3.58 -7.29
C VAL A 68 -3.77 -4.08 -6.93
N ASP A 69 -3.36 -5.21 -7.51
CA ASP A 69 -2.00 -5.74 -7.40
C ASP A 69 -0.99 -4.82 -8.10
N LEU A 70 -0.51 -3.82 -7.37
CA LEU A 70 0.50 -2.88 -7.81
C LEU A 70 1.86 -3.19 -7.15
N PRO A 71 2.98 -2.82 -7.79
CA PRO A 71 4.32 -3.12 -7.28
C PRO A 71 4.66 -2.61 -5.88
N GLN A 72 3.90 -1.63 -5.36
CA GLN A 72 4.12 -1.01 -4.05
C GLN A 72 3.02 -1.35 -3.05
N VAL A 73 2.13 -2.27 -3.39
CA VAL A 73 1.05 -2.75 -2.50
C VAL A 73 1.57 -3.96 -1.74
N ASP A 74 1.44 -3.91 -0.42
CA ASP A 74 1.87 -4.97 0.49
C ASP A 74 0.78 -6.02 0.63
N LEU A 75 -0.47 -5.56 0.80
CA LEU A 75 -1.64 -6.40 1.00
C LEU A 75 -2.67 -6.11 -0.08
N ILE A 76 -2.99 -7.14 -0.85
CA ILE A 76 -4.08 -7.06 -1.82
C ILE A 76 -5.37 -7.39 -1.08
N PHE A 77 -6.26 -6.40 -0.95
CA PHE A 77 -7.50 -6.56 -0.20
C PHE A 77 -8.61 -5.63 -0.69
N ASP A 78 -9.84 -6.15 -0.70
CA ASP A 78 -11.04 -5.39 -0.99
C ASP A 78 -11.70 -4.94 0.32
N ILE A 79 -11.69 -3.64 0.58
CA ILE A 79 -12.24 -3.08 1.82
C ILE A 79 -13.76 -3.19 1.97
N ARG A 80 -14.46 -3.64 0.94
CA ARG A 80 -15.89 -3.97 1.01
C ARG A 80 -16.15 -5.33 1.64
N GLU A 81 -15.10 -6.14 1.80
CA GLU A 81 -15.16 -7.43 2.48
C GLU A 81 -14.71 -7.28 3.93
N ARG A 82 -14.98 -8.30 4.75
CA ARG A 82 -14.46 -8.34 6.12
C ARG A 82 -12.93 -8.54 6.09
N PHE A 83 -12.21 -7.65 6.77
CA PHE A 83 -10.76 -7.74 6.83
C PHE A 83 -10.31 -9.04 7.54
N PRO A 84 -9.38 -9.82 6.97
CA PRO A 84 -9.01 -11.14 7.48
C PRO A 84 -7.98 -11.04 8.62
N ILE A 85 -8.21 -10.12 9.56
CA ILE A 85 -7.37 -9.87 10.73
C ILE A 85 -8.32 -9.70 11.93
N ASP A 86 -7.92 -10.23 13.08
CA ASP A 86 -8.70 -10.10 14.31
C ASP A 86 -8.84 -8.63 14.75
N ASP A 87 -9.93 -8.34 15.45
CA ASP A 87 -10.19 -7.02 16.01
C ASP A 87 -9.08 -6.60 16.99
N ASN A 88 -8.82 -5.29 17.09
CA ASN A 88 -7.82 -4.68 17.99
C ASN A 88 -6.36 -5.10 17.73
N VAL A 89 -6.04 -5.65 16.55
CA VAL A 89 -4.67 -6.02 16.15
C VAL A 89 -3.92 -4.85 15.50
N ILE A 90 -4.60 -4.10 14.64
CA ILE A 90 -4.06 -2.95 13.91
C ILE A 90 -4.13 -1.71 14.79
N VAL A 91 -3.03 -0.96 14.89
CA VAL A 91 -2.94 0.19 15.81
C VAL A 91 -3.30 1.51 15.16
N GLU A 92 -3.17 1.61 13.84
CA GLU A 92 -3.43 2.84 13.11
C GLU A 92 -3.85 2.52 11.67
N ILE A 93 -4.89 3.23 11.21
CA ILE A 93 -5.36 3.18 9.84
C ILE A 93 -5.32 4.60 9.29
N PHE A 94 -4.66 4.77 8.16
CA PHE A 94 -4.70 5.97 7.34
C PHE A 94 -5.43 5.65 6.04
N SER A 95 -6.21 6.60 5.54
CA SER A 95 -6.94 6.48 4.28
C SER A 95 -7.24 7.89 3.78
N ALA A 96 -6.99 8.16 2.50
CA ALA A 96 -7.18 9.49 1.93
C ALA A 96 -7.86 9.38 0.56
N ALA A 97 -8.95 10.16 0.38
CA ALA A 97 -9.77 10.16 -0.84
C ALA A 97 -10.31 8.76 -1.23
N THR A 98 -10.50 7.87 -0.26
CA THR A 98 -10.97 6.50 -0.52
C THR A 98 -12.49 6.40 -0.63
N LEU A 99 -13.21 6.97 0.33
CA LEU A 99 -14.67 6.81 0.46
C LEU A 99 -15.48 7.51 -0.65
N GLU A 100 -14.87 8.46 -1.38
CA GLU A 100 -15.51 9.14 -2.51
C GLU A 100 -15.72 8.24 -3.73
N HIS A 101 -15.05 7.08 -3.78
CA HIS A 101 -15.16 6.13 -4.88
C HIS A 101 -16.26 5.08 -4.68
N PHE A 102 -16.86 5.03 -3.50
CA PHE A 102 -17.82 4.01 -3.11
C PHE A 102 -19.25 4.55 -3.04
N ARG A 103 -20.22 3.65 -3.16
CA ARG A 103 -21.63 4.00 -2.91
C ARG A 103 -21.86 4.13 -1.41
N GLU A 104 -22.95 4.80 -1.04
CA GLU A 104 -23.31 5.01 0.37
C GLU A 104 -23.37 3.70 1.18
N LEU A 105 -23.95 2.63 0.63
CA LEU A 105 -24.03 1.33 1.31
C LEU A 105 -22.65 0.73 1.62
N ASP A 106 -21.71 0.87 0.69
CA ASP A 106 -20.33 0.39 0.86
C ASP A 106 -19.60 1.23 1.91
N ASN A 107 -19.77 2.56 1.87
CA ASN A 107 -19.20 3.46 2.87
C ASN A 107 -19.70 3.15 4.28
N LEU A 108 -21.00 2.86 4.43
CA LEU A 108 -21.59 2.46 5.70
C LEU A 108 -21.06 1.12 6.20
N HIS A 109 -20.68 0.21 5.31
CA HIS A 109 -20.01 -1.03 5.69
C HIS A 109 -18.58 -0.77 6.15
N ILE A 110 -17.80 0.00 5.38
CA ILE A 110 -16.37 0.28 5.64
C ILE A 110 -16.16 1.03 6.96
N LEU A 111 -17.09 1.90 7.34
CA LEU A 111 -16.99 2.73 8.56
C LEU A 111 -17.44 2.01 9.84
N ARG A 112 -17.88 0.75 9.77
CA ARG A 112 -18.32 -0.05 10.91
C ARG A 112 -17.21 -0.96 11.41
#